data_AF-A0A924YIU2-F1
#
_entry.id   AF-A0A924YIU2-F1
#
_cell.length_a   1.000
_cell.length_b   1.000
_cell.length_c   1.000
_cell.angle_alpha   90.00
_cell.angle_beta   90.00
_cell.angle_gamma   90.00
#
_symmetry.space_group_name_H-M   'P 1'
#
loop_
_entity.id
_entity.type
_entity.pdbx_description
1 polymer ?
#
loop_
_entity_poly.entity_id
_entity_poly.type
_entity_poly.pdbx_seq_one_letter_code
_entity_poly.pdbx_strand_id
1 'polypeptide(L)'
;MSGISRRNLLKGSAVIGGASLMSFSQALGYTNLFAQDNGDDIPTILNLAATAETFACTHYYRVLTESNIALDPGEISMLKGFLDAELQHLDYLNANGGQTLVTEFYAPENVYQDRQQFADITEQAETIFIGAYLAGLRRFAELGNPALALTAGQVAAVEQEHLALVRGIGGRRPNNVSLARTPFFNVSDAVPLLQPFLEGGAGFDGPVAFPGADALRDIIRDDGVIPVLPATDPAAFTISNEQAATGVPCTITPSGNFNVNIRSTPSLGTNIAGTLLPGNSLDVDGQTTDSNSFVWWHLTNGSGWIRSDVVTETGDCGTTPTMSA
;
A
#
# COMPACT_ATOMS: atom_id res chain seq x y z
N MET A 1 2.23 -25.23 -16.33
CA MET A 1 2.71 -24.26 -15.34
C MET A 1 3.38 -25.02 -14.22
N SER A 2 4.71 -25.10 -14.23
CA SER A 2 5.47 -25.76 -13.17
C SER A 2 5.87 -24.72 -12.15
N GLY A 3 5.20 -24.69 -11.00
CA GLY A 3 5.61 -23.85 -9.87
C GLY A 3 7.07 -24.10 -9.52
N ILE A 4 7.78 -23.06 -9.10
CA ILE A 4 9.18 -23.15 -8.68
C ILE A 4 9.24 -24.11 -7.50
N SER A 5 9.67 -25.34 -7.77
CA SER A 5 9.90 -26.36 -6.75
C SER A 5 11.17 -26.00 -5.99
N ARG A 6 11.18 -26.19 -4.66
CA ARG A 6 12.36 -26.08 -3.79
C ARG A 6 13.60 -26.80 -4.38
N ARG A 7 13.39 -27.85 -5.18
CA ARG A 7 14.45 -28.62 -5.84
C ARG A 7 15.09 -27.91 -7.04
N ASN A 8 14.37 -27.03 -7.73
CA ASN A 8 14.92 -26.25 -8.84
C ASN A 8 15.66 -25.00 -8.33
N LEU A 9 15.20 -24.42 -7.21
CA LEU A 9 15.85 -23.31 -6.51
C LEU A 9 17.30 -23.65 -6.06
N LEU A 10 17.49 -24.84 -5.48
CA LEU A 10 18.80 -25.31 -5.00
C LEU A 10 19.79 -25.68 -6.12
N LYS A 11 19.33 -25.81 -7.37
CA LYS A 11 20.20 -26.09 -8.52
C LYS A 11 20.74 -24.83 -9.18
N GLY A 12 20.08 -23.68 -9.00
CA GLY A 12 20.51 -22.39 -9.55
C GLY A 12 21.71 -21.78 -8.83
N SER A 13 21.90 -22.08 -7.55
CA SER A 13 22.93 -21.48 -6.68
C SER A 13 24.34 -22.03 -6.88
N ALA A 14 24.55 -23.04 -7.74
CA ALA A 14 25.83 -23.73 -7.90
C ALA A 14 26.72 -23.22 -9.05
N VAL A 15 26.30 -22.21 -9.81
CA VAL A 15 27.06 -21.71 -10.97
C VAL A 15 27.16 -20.19 -10.96
N ILE A 16 28.07 -19.64 -10.14
CA ILE A 16 28.59 -18.28 -10.35
C ILE A 16 30.11 -18.34 -10.31
N GLY A 17 30.72 -18.13 -11.48
CA GLY A 17 32.15 -17.95 -11.64
C GLY A 17 32.49 -16.47 -11.77
N GLY A 18 33.56 -16.05 -11.08
CA GLY A 18 34.50 -15.06 -11.62
C GLY A 18 34.19 -13.57 -11.48
N ALA A 19 33.75 -13.08 -10.32
CA ALA A 19 34.06 -11.75 -9.79
C ALA A 19 33.73 -11.77 -8.29
N SER A 20 34.56 -11.16 -7.44
CA SER A 20 34.36 -11.14 -5.98
C SER A 20 33.20 -10.22 -5.60
N LEU A 21 31.97 -10.63 -5.86
CA LEU A 21 30.76 -10.10 -5.25
C LEU A 21 30.57 -10.84 -3.93
N MET A 22 30.62 -10.12 -2.81
CA MET A 22 30.15 -10.68 -1.53
C MET A 22 28.67 -11.05 -1.71
N SER A 23 28.33 -12.32 -1.53
CA SER A 23 26.93 -12.76 -1.59
C SER A 23 26.13 -12.05 -0.48
N PHE A 24 24.81 -11.89 -0.64
CA PHE A 24 23.98 -11.22 0.37
C PHE A 24 24.14 -11.88 1.75
N SER A 25 24.21 -13.21 1.77
CA SER A 25 24.49 -14.00 2.96
C SER A 25 25.86 -13.67 3.58
N GLN A 26 26.88 -13.35 2.78
CA GLN A 26 28.20 -12.93 3.26
C GLN A 26 28.21 -11.47 3.73
N ALA A 27 27.46 -10.58 3.08
CA ALA A 27 27.28 -9.19 3.50
C ALA A 27 26.61 -9.09 4.89
N LEU A 28 25.73 -10.05 5.18
CA LEU A 28 25.09 -10.22 6.48
C LEU A 28 25.93 -11.01 7.51
N GLY A 29 27.10 -11.51 7.15
CA GLY A 29 27.91 -12.37 8.03
C GLY A 29 27.33 -13.77 8.27
N TYR A 30 26.33 -14.19 7.51
CA TYR A 30 25.69 -15.52 7.60
C TYR A 30 26.41 -16.55 6.71
N THR A 31 27.50 -17.12 7.23
CA THR A 31 28.02 -18.38 6.70
C THR A 31 27.19 -19.54 7.24
N ASN A 32 26.31 -20.10 6.39
CA ASN A 32 25.66 -21.41 6.52
C ASN A 32 25.34 -21.87 7.96
N LEU A 33 24.14 -21.54 8.47
CA LEU A 33 23.34 -22.37 9.40
C LEU A 33 22.08 -21.57 9.78
N PHE A 34 20.90 -22.10 9.43
CA PHE A 34 19.56 -21.58 9.77
C PHE A 34 19.21 -21.71 11.26
N ALA A 35 20.12 -21.32 12.14
CA ALA A 35 19.92 -21.39 13.58
C ALA A 35 20.87 -20.41 14.26
N GLN A 36 20.47 -19.14 14.42
CA GLN A 36 20.88 -18.46 15.64
C GLN A 36 20.15 -19.17 16.78
N ASP A 37 20.89 -19.87 17.65
CA ASP A 37 20.34 -20.59 18.82
C ASP A 37 19.52 -19.67 19.75
N ASN A 38 19.66 -18.35 19.62
CA ASN A 38 18.97 -17.34 20.41
C ASN A 38 17.96 -16.47 19.63
N GLY A 39 17.79 -16.65 18.30
CA GLY A 39 16.95 -15.81 17.42
C GLY A 39 17.50 -14.41 17.11
N ASP A 40 16.99 -13.76 16.05
CA ASP A 40 17.53 -12.49 15.53
C ASP A 40 17.60 -11.36 16.57
N ASP A 41 18.64 -10.53 16.53
CA ASP A 41 18.71 -9.30 17.32
C ASP A 41 18.00 -8.11 16.63
N ILE A 42 17.80 -7.01 17.35
CA ILE A 42 17.08 -5.83 16.83
C ILE A 42 17.73 -5.28 15.55
N PRO A 43 19.07 -5.05 15.49
CA PRO A 43 19.70 -4.57 14.27
C PRO A 43 19.51 -5.51 13.08
N THR A 44 19.61 -6.83 13.29
CA THR A 44 19.34 -7.82 12.24
C THR A 44 17.93 -7.66 11.68
N ILE A 45 16.93 -7.60 12.55
CA ILE A 45 15.53 -7.47 12.12
C ILE A 45 15.31 -6.19 11.33
N LEU A 46 15.80 -5.05 11.83
CA LEU A 46 15.63 -3.75 11.19
C LEU A 46 16.35 -3.66 9.84
N ASN A 47 17.57 -4.22 9.73
CA ASN A 47 18.32 -4.22 8.47
C ASN A 47 17.67 -5.09 7.40
N LEU A 48 17.18 -6.28 7.79
CA LEU A 48 16.47 -7.17 6.89
C LEU A 48 15.14 -6.55 6.42
N ALA A 49 14.39 -5.95 7.35
CA ALA A 49 13.17 -5.22 7.00
C ALA A 49 13.47 -4.03 6.06
N ALA A 50 14.46 -3.18 6.37
CA ALA A 50 14.79 -2.03 5.52
C ALA A 50 15.22 -2.46 4.11
N THR A 51 15.92 -3.58 4.00
CA THR A 51 16.28 -4.17 2.70
C THR A 51 15.04 -4.66 1.94
N ALA A 52 14.09 -5.31 2.63
CA ALA A 52 12.83 -5.75 2.03
C ALA A 52 11.98 -4.55 1.57
N GLU A 53 11.88 -3.48 2.38
CA GLU A 53 11.15 -2.27 1.99
C GLU A 53 11.80 -1.55 0.81
N THR A 54 13.13 -1.54 0.73
CA THR A 54 13.84 -0.98 -0.43
C THR A 54 13.54 -1.79 -1.69
N PHE A 55 13.44 -3.12 -1.57
CA PHE A 55 12.98 -3.97 -2.66
C PHE A 55 11.52 -3.67 -3.05
N ALA A 56 10.61 -3.57 -2.08
CA ALA A 56 9.19 -3.32 -2.31
C ALA A 56 8.97 -1.97 -3.01
N CYS A 57 9.63 -0.92 -2.53
CA CYS A 57 9.72 0.38 -3.17
C CYS A 57 10.19 0.29 -4.63
N THR A 58 11.27 -0.46 -4.89
CA THR A 58 11.79 -0.67 -6.24
C THR A 58 10.76 -1.42 -7.10
N HIS A 59 10.12 -2.44 -6.55
CA HIS A 59 9.15 -3.28 -7.25
C HIS A 59 7.92 -2.48 -7.68
N TYR A 60 7.31 -1.71 -6.77
CA TYR A 60 6.14 -0.89 -7.05
C TYR A 60 6.44 0.30 -7.95
N TYR A 61 7.62 0.93 -7.81
CA TYR A 61 8.05 1.95 -8.76
C TYR A 61 8.15 1.41 -10.19
N ARG A 62 8.73 0.22 -10.36
CA ARG A 62 8.91 -0.39 -11.68
C ARG A 62 7.59 -0.79 -12.34
N VAL A 63 6.61 -1.30 -11.59
CA VAL A 63 5.31 -1.59 -12.21
C VAL A 63 4.61 -0.31 -12.69
N LEU A 64 4.80 0.82 -11.99
CA LEU A 64 4.21 2.10 -12.35
C LEU A 64 4.93 2.83 -13.51
N THR A 65 6.19 2.50 -13.78
CA THR A 65 7.03 3.27 -14.73
C THR A 65 7.57 2.47 -15.91
N GLU A 66 7.75 1.15 -15.76
CA GLU A 66 8.41 0.29 -16.75
C GLU A 66 7.50 -0.84 -17.26
N SER A 67 6.28 -1.00 -16.72
CA SER A 67 5.40 -2.11 -17.10
C SER A 67 4.62 -1.85 -18.39
N ASN A 68 4.28 -2.94 -19.09
CA ASN A 68 3.28 -2.94 -20.17
C ASN A 68 1.96 -3.58 -19.74
N ILE A 69 1.78 -3.78 -18.43
CA ILE A 69 0.54 -4.32 -17.87
C ILE A 69 -0.54 -3.26 -18.04
N ALA A 70 -1.66 -3.63 -18.65
CA ALA A 70 -2.82 -2.76 -18.75
C ALA A 70 -3.47 -2.62 -17.37
N LEU A 71 -3.02 -1.65 -16.59
CA LEU A 71 -3.59 -1.26 -15.29
C LEU A 71 -4.70 -0.22 -15.51
N ASP A 72 -5.80 -0.36 -14.78
CA ASP A 72 -6.85 0.67 -14.77
C ASP A 72 -6.47 1.83 -13.82
N PRO A 73 -7.16 2.99 -13.91
CA PRO A 73 -6.83 4.15 -13.06
C PRO A 73 -6.93 3.88 -11.55
N GLY A 74 -7.83 3.00 -11.12
CA GLY A 74 -7.97 2.62 -9.72
C GLY A 74 -6.80 1.77 -9.25
N GLU A 75 -6.36 0.82 -10.08
CA GLU A 75 -5.17 0.01 -9.81
C GLU A 75 -3.89 0.86 -9.76
N ILE A 76 -3.76 1.88 -10.62
CA ILE A 76 -2.63 2.82 -10.59
C ILE A 76 -2.63 3.62 -9.28
N SER A 77 -3.76 4.21 -8.90
CA SER A 77 -3.88 4.97 -7.64
C SER A 77 -3.57 4.09 -6.43
N MET A 78 -4.08 2.87 -6.43
CA MET A 78 -3.81 1.89 -5.39
C MET A 78 -2.32 1.52 -5.30
N LEU A 79 -1.66 1.24 -6.42
CA LEU A 79 -0.22 0.90 -6.44
C LEU A 79 0.67 2.07 -6.02
N LYS A 80 0.24 3.32 -6.28
CA LYS A 80 0.92 4.51 -5.71
C LYS A 80 0.75 4.59 -4.20
N GLY A 81 -0.43 4.24 -3.69
CA GLY A 81 -0.66 4.10 -2.25
C GLY A 81 0.28 3.08 -1.61
N PHE A 82 0.49 1.93 -2.25
CA PHE A 82 1.45 0.92 -1.78
C PHE A 82 2.87 1.49 -1.79
N LEU A 83 3.27 2.10 -2.92
CA LEU A 83 4.60 2.71 -3.05
C LEU A 83 4.88 3.76 -1.95
N ASP A 84 3.88 4.56 -1.58
CA ASP A 84 3.99 5.53 -0.50
C ASP A 84 4.07 4.86 0.89
N ALA A 85 3.27 3.82 1.13
CA ALA A 85 3.34 3.03 2.36
C ALA A 85 4.74 2.40 2.55
N GLU A 86 5.30 1.75 1.53
CA GLU A 86 6.64 1.16 1.61
C GLU A 86 7.73 2.20 1.85
N LEU A 87 7.59 3.39 1.25
CA LEU A 87 8.52 4.48 1.52
C LEU A 87 8.44 4.94 2.97
N GLN A 88 7.24 5.02 3.54
CA GLN A 88 7.05 5.36 4.95
C GLN A 88 7.56 4.26 5.89
N HIS A 89 7.37 2.98 5.55
CA HIS A 89 7.96 1.84 6.26
C HIS A 89 9.50 1.93 6.27
N LEU A 90 10.10 2.16 5.09
CA LEU A 90 11.55 2.32 4.95
C LEU A 90 12.08 3.52 5.74
N ASP A 91 11.43 4.68 5.64
CA ASP A 91 11.81 5.89 6.37
C ASP A 91 11.77 5.65 7.88
N TYR A 92 10.74 4.98 8.38
CA TYR A 92 10.63 4.58 9.79
C TYR A 92 11.75 3.63 10.22
N LEU A 93 12.04 2.58 9.44
CA LEU A 93 13.08 1.61 9.78
C LEU A 93 14.45 2.27 9.83
N ASN A 94 14.76 3.12 8.84
CA ASN A 94 16.01 3.89 8.80
C ASN A 94 16.13 4.84 10.00
N ALA A 95 15.05 5.54 10.37
CA ALA A 95 15.02 6.40 11.55
C ALA A 95 15.24 5.63 12.87
N ASN A 96 14.96 4.33 12.89
CA ASN A 96 15.15 3.45 14.05
C ASN A 96 16.44 2.61 13.98
N GLY A 97 17.36 2.94 13.08
CA GLY A 97 18.68 2.31 12.99
C GLY A 97 18.77 1.11 12.05
N GLY A 98 17.70 0.82 11.31
CA GLY A 98 17.76 -0.08 10.16
C GLY A 98 18.62 0.49 9.05
N GLN A 99 19.27 -0.40 8.31
CA GLN A 99 20.08 -0.06 7.16
C GLN A 99 19.76 -1.03 6.02
N THR A 100 19.43 -0.47 4.87
CA THR A 100 19.35 -1.22 3.61
C THR A 100 20.72 -1.82 3.30
N LEU A 101 20.77 -3.13 3.11
CA LEU A 101 22.02 -3.89 2.94
C LEU A 101 22.42 -4.04 1.46
N VAL A 102 21.44 -3.98 0.55
CA VAL A 102 21.64 -3.92 -0.89
C VAL A 102 20.62 -2.98 -1.52
N THR A 103 21.04 -2.25 -2.55
CA THR A 103 20.23 -1.21 -3.20
C THR A 103 19.98 -1.50 -4.68
N GLU A 104 20.33 -2.68 -5.16
CA GLU A 104 20.02 -3.14 -6.51
C GLU A 104 19.35 -4.51 -6.44
N PHE A 105 18.31 -4.71 -7.25
CA PHE A 105 17.42 -5.87 -7.14
C PHE A 105 17.12 -6.50 -8.49
N TYR A 106 16.94 -7.82 -8.48
CA TYR A 106 16.52 -8.62 -9.61
C TYR A 106 15.04 -8.91 -9.54
N ALA A 107 14.41 -9.11 -10.70
CA ALA A 107 13.01 -9.47 -10.79
C ALA A 107 12.81 -10.64 -11.77
N PRO A 108 11.84 -11.54 -11.57
CA PRO A 108 11.57 -12.62 -12.52
C PRO A 108 11.30 -12.05 -13.92
N GLU A 109 11.83 -12.72 -14.95
CA GLU A 109 11.57 -12.37 -16.35
C GLU A 109 10.06 -12.24 -16.59
N ASN A 110 9.66 -11.20 -17.32
CA ASN A 110 8.27 -10.88 -17.68
C ASN A 110 7.34 -10.46 -16.51
N VAL A 111 7.83 -10.31 -15.26
CA VAL A 111 6.97 -9.92 -14.13
C VAL A 111 6.28 -8.56 -14.32
N TYR A 112 6.89 -7.65 -15.09
CA TYR A 112 6.28 -6.34 -15.43
C TYR A 112 5.60 -6.32 -16.81
N GLN A 113 5.47 -7.48 -17.45
CA GLN A 113 4.90 -7.62 -18.78
C GLN A 113 3.62 -8.46 -18.75
N ASP A 114 3.50 -9.38 -17.78
CA ASP A 114 2.35 -10.26 -17.60
C ASP A 114 1.61 -9.94 -16.30
N ARG A 115 0.33 -9.60 -16.40
CA ARG A 115 -0.55 -9.25 -15.26
C ARG A 115 -0.63 -10.35 -14.21
N GLN A 116 -0.73 -11.60 -14.65
CA GLN A 116 -0.91 -12.73 -13.73
C GLN A 116 0.40 -13.08 -13.06
N GLN A 117 1.51 -13.03 -13.79
CA GLN A 117 2.83 -13.21 -13.23
C GLN A 117 3.17 -12.11 -12.22
N PHE A 118 2.85 -10.85 -12.51
CA PHE A 118 2.95 -9.75 -11.56
C PHE A 118 2.19 -10.10 -10.27
N ALA A 119 0.88 -10.35 -10.39
CA ALA A 119 0.05 -10.63 -9.23
C ALA A 119 0.51 -11.87 -8.44
N ASP A 120 0.99 -12.92 -9.10
CA ASP A 120 1.45 -14.17 -8.44
C ASP A 120 2.78 -13.97 -7.70
N ILE A 121 3.73 -13.25 -8.31
CA ILE A 121 5.02 -12.94 -7.69
C ILE A 121 4.85 -11.96 -6.54
N THR A 122 4.08 -10.90 -6.74
CA THR A 122 3.80 -9.92 -5.69
C THR A 122 3.02 -10.57 -4.55
N GLU A 123 2.02 -11.43 -4.80
CA GLU A 123 1.34 -12.19 -3.72
C GLU A 123 2.34 -13.01 -2.89
N GLN A 124 3.30 -13.66 -3.55
CA GLN A 124 4.32 -14.45 -2.86
C GLN A 124 5.25 -13.56 -2.03
N ALA A 125 5.70 -12.43 -2.58
CA ALA A 125 6.54 -11.46 -1.87
C ALA A 125 5.81 -10.91 -0.64
N GLU A 126 4.57 -10.46 -0.79
CA GLU A 126 3.75 -9.95 0.31
C GLU A 126 3.53 -11.01 1.42
N THR A 127 3.28 -12.27 1.04
CA THR A 127 3.16 -13.36 2.01
C THR A 127 4.46 -13.56 2.80
N ILE A 128 5.62 -13.36 2.17
CA ILE A 128 6.93 -13.42 2.83
C ILE A 128 7.11 -12.21 3.75
N PHE A 129 6.77 -11.00 3.31
CA PHE A 129 6.93 -9.77 4.09
C PHE A 129 6.04 -9.76 5.33
N ILE A 130 4.75 -10.09 5.19
CA ILE A 130 3.84 -10.28 6.33
C ILE A 130 4.42 -11.31 7.32
N GLY A 131 4.89 -12.45 6.80
CA GLY A 131 5.49 -13.49 7.62
C GLY A 131 6.72 -13.02 8.39
N ALA A 132 7.58 -12.22 7.75
CA ALA A 132 8.79 -11.65 8.33
C ALA A 132 8.44 -10.60 9.40
N TYR A 133 7.50 -9.70 9.16
CA TYR A 133 7.03 -8.75 10.17
C TYR A 133 6.38 -9.43 11.37
N LEU A 134 5.62 -10.50 11.17
CA LEU A 134 5.04 -11.26 12.30
C LEU A 134 6.12 -12.01 13.11
N ALA A 135 7.18 -12.52 12.46
CA ALA A 135 8.34 -13.06 13.17
C ALA A 135 9.09 -11.97 13.95
N GLY A 136 9.27 -10.79 13.34
CA GLY A 136 9.85 -9.60 13.97
C GLY A 136 9.04 -9.12 15.17
N LEU A 137 7.71 -9.05 15.06
CA LEU A 137 6.78 -8.72 16.15
C LEU A 137 7.01 -9.62 17.36
N ARG A 138 6.97 -10.95 17.15
CA ARG A 138 7.23 -11.91 18.23
C ARG A 138 8.60 -11.65 18.84
N ARG A 139 9.62 -11.49 18.00
CA ARG A 139 11.00 -11.36 18.46
C ARG A 139 11.26 -10.06 19.22
N PHE A 140 10.71 -8.95 18.78
CA PHE A 140 10.76 -7.69 19.52
C PHE A 140 10.09 -7.82 20.90
N ALA A 141 8.97 -8.53 20.99
CA ALA A 141 8.33 -8.79 22.27
C ALA A 141 9.21 -9.64 23.21
N GLU A 142 9.85 -10.70 22.71
CA GLU A 142 10.81 -11.53 23.46
C GLU A 142 12.02 -10.73 23.96
N LEU A 143 12.46 -9.75 23.16
CA LEU A 143 13.56 -8.84 23.49
C LEU A 143 13.15 -7.68 24.40
N GLY A 144 11.92 -7.67 24.91
CA GLY A 144 11.43 -6.61 25.82
C GLY A 144 11.16 -5.27 25.14
N ASN A 145 10.89 -5.26 23.83
CA ASN A 145 10.63 -4.07 23.03
C ASN A 145 9.18 -4.05 22.49
N PRO A 146 8.17 -3.85 23.37
CA PRO A 146 6.75 -3.93 22.98
C PRO A 146 6.32 -2.87 21.96
N ALA A 147 6.95 -1.69 21.95
CA ALA A 147 6.62 -0.63 20.99
C ALA A 147 7.10 -0.97 19.56
N LEU A 148 8.30 -1.53 19.41
CA LEU A 148 8.78 -2.08 18.14
C LEU A 148 7.92 -3.28 17.71
N ALA A 149 7.54 -4.14 18.65
CA ALA A 149 6.64 -5.26 18.36
C ALA A 149 5.30 -4.77 17.82
N LEU A 150 4.69 -3.76 18.46
CA LEU A 150 3.41 -3.23 18.01
C LEU A 150 3.53 -2.53 16.66
N THR A 151 4.64 -1.83 16.40
CA THR A 151 4.88 -1.19 15.10
C THR A 151 5.06 -2.23 13.99
N ALA A 152 5.78 -3.33 14.24
CA ALA A 152 5.84 -4.44 13.30
C ALA A 152 4.44 -5.04 13.02
N GLY A 153 3.55 -5.02 14.01
CA GLY A 153 2.13 -5.38 13.83
C GLY A 153 1.34 -4.37 12.98
N GLN A 154 1.62 -3.06 13.09
CA GLN A 154 1.03 -2.04 12.23
C GLN A 154 1.42 -2.28 10.78
N VAL A 155 2.72 -2.48 10.51
CA VAL A 155 3.21 -2.76 9.14
C VAL A 155 2.59 -4.04 8.60
N ALA A 156 2.62 -5.15 9.36
CA ALA A 156 2.00 -6.40 8.93
C ALA A 156 0.49 -6.28 8.59
N ALA A 157 -0.22 -5.35 9.22
CA ALA A 157 -1.62 -5.07 8.88
C ALA A 157 -1.76 -4.36 7.53
N VAL A 158 -0.88 -3.40 7.22
CA VAL A 158 -0.81 -2.70 5.93
C VAL A 158 -0.39 -3.66 4.81
N GLU A 159 0.64 -4.48 5.02
CA GLU A 159 1.06 -5.48 4.02
C GLU A 159 -0.06 -6.49 3.70
N GLN A 160 -0.94 -6.77 4.67
CA GLN A 160 -2.11 -7.62 4.43
C GLN A 160 -3.13 -6.96 3.49
N GLU A 161 -3.21 -5.63 3.46
CA GLU A 161 -3.99 -4.88 2.47
C GLU A 161 -3.34 -4.95 1.08
N HIS A 162 -2.02 -4.76 0.99
CA HIS A 162 -1.25 -4.93 -0.25
C HIS A 162 -1.51 -6.31 -0.85
N LEU A 163 -1.34 -7.36 -0.04
CA LEU A 163 -1.63 -8.75 -0.42
C LEU A 163 -3.07 -8.92 -0.92
N ALA A 164 -4.05 -8.42 -0.19
CA ALA A 164 -5.47 -8.56 -0.52
C ALA A 164 -5.80 -7.93 -1.89
N LEU A 165 -5.21 -6.78 -2.17
CA LEU A 165 -5.48 -5.98 -3.36
C LEU A 165 -4.69 -6.43 -4.59
N VAL A 166 -3.43 -6.84 -4.42
CA VAL A 166 -2.65 -7.52 -5.47
C VAL A 166 -3.34 -8.82 -5.90
N ARG A 167 -3.96 -9.54 -4.96
CA ARG A 167 -4.80 -10.69 -5.31
C ARG A 167 -5.98 -10.30 -6.19
N GLY A 168 -6.55 -9.12 -5.97
CA GLY A 168 -7.57 -8.51 -6.83
C GLY A 168 -7.08 -8.26 -8.25
N ILE A 169 -5.87 -7.71 -8.44
CA ILE A 169 -5.24 -7.51 -9.77
C ILE A 169 -5.16 -8.83 -10.55
N GLY A 170 -4.85 -9.93 -9.86
CA GLY A 170 -4.82 -11.29 -10.42
C GLY A 170 -6.18 -11.96 -10.62
N GLY A 171 -7.29 -11.30 -10.24
CA GLY A 171 -8.64 -11.87 -10.31
C GLY A 171 -8.93 -12.92 -9.22
N ARG A 172 -8.18 -12.91 -8.12
CA ARG A 172 -8.28 -13.85 -7.01
C ARG A 172 -9.02 -13.20 -5.83
N ARG A 173 -9.67 -14.01 -4.98
CA ARG A 173 -10.38 -13.50 -3.79
C ARG A 173 -9.37 -12.81 -2.84
N PRO A 174 -9.62 -11.55 -2.41
CA PRO A 174 -8.73 -10.82 -1.50
C PRO A 174 -8.50 -11.55 -0.17
N ASN A 175 -9.59 -11.88 0.53
CA ASN A 175 -9.53 -12.63 1.78
C ASN A 175 -9.72 -14.14 1.53
N ASN A 176 -8.64 -14.91 1.62
CA ASN A 176 -8.65 -16.37 1.40
C ASN A 176 -8.16 -17.18 2.62
N VAL A 177 -7.85 -16.54 3.74
CA VAL A 177 -7.33 -17.18 4.95
C VAL A 177 -7.96 -16.57 6.19
N SER A 178 -8.14 -17.36 7.26
CA SER A 178 -8.72 -16.88 8.51
C SER A 178 -7.71 -16.21 9.45
N LEU A 179 -6.41 -16.50 9.25
CA LEU A 179 -5.28 -15.94 9.99
C LEU A 179 -4.15 -15.68 8.99
N ALA A 180 -3.42 -14.57 9.16
CA ALA A 180 -2.20 -14.31 8.41
C ALA A 180 -1.20 -15.46 8.64
N ARG A 181 -0.45 -15.82 7.59
CA ARG A 181 0.48 -16.93 7.65
C ARG A 181 1.75 -16.50 8.39
N THR A 182 2.24 -17.34 9.28
CA THR A 182 3.50 -17.15 10.03
C THR A 182 4.52 -18.24 9.66
N PRO A 183 5.07 -18.21 8.43
CA PRO A 183 5.95 -19.29 7.94
C PRO A 183 7.34 -19.30 8.59
N PHE A 184 7.70 -18.24 9.32
CA PHE A 184 9.05 -18.03 9.83
C PHE A 184 9.09 -17.99 11.35
N PHE A 185 10.20 -18.49 11.91
CA PHE A 185 10.50 -18.26 13.31
C PHE A 185 11.43 -17.05 13.44
N ASN A 186 12.45 -16.90 12.61
CA ASN A 186 13.29 -15.70 12.58
C ASN A 186 12.99 -14.89 11.31
N VAL A 187 13.21 -13.58 11.35
CA VAL A 187 13.14 -12.73 10.16
C VAL A 187 14.18 -13.19 9.14
N SER A 188 15.35 -13.62 9.62
CA SER A 188 16.41 -14.22 8.80
C SER A 188 16.00 -15.51 8.08
N ASP A 189 14.93 -16.21 8.51
CA ASP A 189 14.41 -17.39 7.80
C ASP A 189 13.78 -17.02 6.43
N ALA A 190 13.44 -15.74 6.21
CA ALA A 190 12.92 -15.25 4.94
C ALA A 190 14.00 -15.08 3.86
N VAL A 191 15.26 -14.84 4.27
CA VAL A 191 16.39 -14.51 3.37
C VAL A 191 16.54 -15.50 2.21
N PRO A 192 16.47 -16.83 2.38
CA PRO A 192 16.67 -17.76 1.27
C PRO A 192 15.58 -17.71 0.22
N LEU A 193 14.37 -17.27 0.60
CA LEU A 193 13.26 -17.11 -0.33
C LEU A 193 13.39 -15.80 -1.12
N LEU A 194 14.03 -14.79 -0.53
CA LEU A 194 14.32 -13.51 -1.17
C LEU A 194 15.62 -13.53 -1.99
N GLN A 195 16.53 -14.47 -1.72
CA GLN A 195 17.85 -14.53 -2.35
C GLN A 195 17.85 -14.39 -3.89
N PRO A 196 16.92 -15.01 -4.66
CA PRO A 196 16.86 -14.80 -6.12
C PRO A 196 16.62 -13.34 -6.54
N PHE A 197 15.89 -12.57 -5.73
CA PHE A 197 15.65 -11.14 -5.97
C PHE A 197 16.85 -10.27 -5.58
N LEU A 198 17.80 -10.81 -4.80
CA LEU A 198 19.00 -10.10 -4.35
C LEU A 198 20.23 -10.43 -5.19
N GLU A 199 20.34 -11.67 -5.68
CA GLU A 199 21.52 -12.17 -6.39
C GLU A 199 21.23 -12.54 -7.86
N GLY A 200 19.96 -12.56 -8.26
CA GLY A 200 19.55 -12.97 -9.59
C GLY A 200 19.64 -14.48 -9.81
N GLY A 201 19.58 -14.89 -11.08
CA GLY A 201 19.65 -16.29 -11.48
C GLY A 201 19.00 -16.54 -12.84
N ALA A 202 18.95 -17.80 -13.26
CA ALA A 202 18.23 -18.16 -14.48
C ALA A 202 16.74 -17.79 -14.35
N GLY A 203 16.22 -17.02 -15.31
CA GLY A 203 14.84 -16.54 -15.30
C GLY A 203 14.61 -15.24 -14.54
N PHE A 204 15.67 -14.47 -14.23
CA PHE A 204 15.59 -13.16 -13.59
C PHE A 204 16.29 -12.09 -14.44
N ASP A 205 15.65 -10.93 -14.56
CA ASP A 205 16.18 -9.71 -15.16
C ASP A 205 16.75 -8.78 -14.08
N GLY A 206 17.83 -8.05 -14.40
CA GLY A 206 18.44 -7.05 -13.53
C GLY A 206 19.96 -7.18 -13.36
N PRO A 207 20.54 -6.57 -12.30
CA PRO A 207 19.83 -5.87 -11.23
C PRO A 207 19.37 -4.48 -11.67
N VAL A 208 18.38 -3.92 -10.97
CA VAL A 208 17.90 -2.54 -11.12
C VAL A 208 18.08 -1.82 -9.79
N ALA A 209 18.65 -0.63 -9.84
CA ALA A 209 18.90 0.19 -8.67
C ALA A 209 17.59 0.73 -8.07
N PHE A 210 17.56 0.84 -6.74
CA PHE A 210 16.55 1.59 -6.01
C PHE A 210 16.53 3.04 -6.54
N PRO A 211 15.39 3.53 -7.03
CA PRO A 211 15.32 4.82 -7.72
C PRO A 211 15.51 6.03 -6.78
N GLY A 212 15.42 5.83 -5.46
CA GLY A 212 15.58 6.88 -4.45
C GLY A 212 14.28 7.60 -4.12
N ALA A 213 14.15 8.07 -2.89
CA ALA A 213 12.91 8.62 -2.34
C ALA A 213 12.29 9.76 -3.18
N ASP A 214 13.12 10.62 -3.79
CA ASP A 214 12.62 11.73 -4.62
C ASP A 214 11.92 11.23 -5.89
N ALA A 215 12.44 10.17 -6.52
CA ALA A 215 11.79 9.56 -7.69
C ALA A 215 10.48 8.87 -7.31
N LEU A 216 10.42 8.21 -6.15
CA LEU A 216 9.17 7.64 -5.64
C LEU A 216 8.11 8.73 -5.43
N ARG A 217 8.48 9.81 -4.73
CA ARG A 217 7.56 10.93 -4.43
C ARG A 217 7.05 11.62 -5.70
N ASP A 218 7.85 11.73 -6.76
CA ASP A 218 7.41 12.28 -8.05
C ASP A 218 6.33 11.42 -8.75
N ILE A 219 6.35 10.10 -8.53
CA ILE A 219 5.32 9.18 -9.03
C ILE A 219 4.06 9.22 -8.15
N ILE A 220 4.23 9.22 -6.83
CA ILE A 220 3.14 9.24 -5.84
C ILE A 220 2.31 10.54 -5.99
N ARG A 221 2.97 11.69 -5.94
CA ARG A 221 2.34 13.03 -5.95
C ARG A 221 1.26 13.14 -4.86
N ASP A 222 0.04 13.50 -5.25
CA ASP A 222 -1.09 13.72 -4.36
C ASP A 222 -1.89 12.43 -4.07
N ASP A 223 -1.47 11.28 -4.61
CA ASP A 223 -2.12 9.97 -4.42
C ASP A 223 -1.48 9.14 -3.28
N GLY A 224 -0.83 9.80 -2.31
CA GLY A 224 -0.21 9.15 -1.16
C GLY A 224 -1.21 8.64 -0.12
N VAL A 225 -0.72 7.85 0.84
CA VAL A 225 -1.52 7.38 1.97
C VAL A 225 -1.42 8.35 3.15
N ILE A 226 -2.39 8.27 4.05
CA ILE A 226 -2.38 9.06 5.28
C ILE A 226 -1.25 8.54 6.18
N PRO A 227 -0.28 9.38 6.59
CA PRO A 227 0.77 8.94 7.50
C PRO A 227 0.18 8.65 8.88
N VAL A 228 0.43 7.45 9.38
CA VAL A 228 0.03 7.02 10.73
C VAL A 228 1.27 6.93 11.60
N LEU A 229 1.19 7.49 12.81
CA LEU A 229 2.31 7.44 13.75
C LEU A 229 2.62 5.98 14.14
N PRO A 230 3.91 5.58 14.14
CA PRO A 230 4.31 4.27 14.62
C PRO A 230 4.10 4.18 16.13
N ALA A 231 3.82 2.98 16.64
CA ALA A 231 3.63 2.73 18.07
C ALA A 231 4.88 3.02 18.94
N THR A 232 6.04 3.23 18.33
CA THR A 232 7.22 3.79 19.02
C THR A 232 7.09 5.26 19.35
N ASP A 233 6.20 5.99 18.68
CA ASP A 233 5.86 7.37 19.03
C ASP A 233 4.85 7.37 20.19
N PRO A 234 5.16 8.01 21.33
CA PRO A 234 4.24 8.11 22.46
C PRO A 234 2.88 8.73 22.10
N ALA A 235 2.82 9.59 21.07
CA ALA A 235 1.59 10.22 20.60
C ALA A 235 0.68 9.24 19.84
N ALA A 236 1.17 8.09 19.36
CA ALA A 236 0.38 7.09 18.64
C ALA A 236 -0.75 6.47 19.48
N PHE A 237 -0.62 6.51 20.81
CA PHE A 237 -1.64 6.01 21.75
C PHE A 237 -2.56 7.11 22.30
N THR A 238 -2.35 8.34 21.86
CA THR A 238 -3.40 9.33 22.07
C THR A 238 -4.51 8.97 21.10
N ILE A 239 -5.74 8.81 21.60
CA ILE A 239 -6.89 8.90 20.73
C ILE A 239 -6.90 10.36 20.25
N SER A 240 -6.11 10.67 19.23
CA SER A 240 -6.43 11.79 18.37
C SER A 240 -7.79 11.42 17.78
N ASN A 241 -8.82 12.10 18.26
CA ASN A 241 -10.13 12.19 17.61
C ASN A 241 -10.01 12.81 16.19
N GLU A 242 -8.88 12.68 15.50
CA GLU A 242 -8.69 13.13 14.12
C GLU A 242 -9.43 12.21 13.15
N GLN A 243 -9.68 10.93 13.52
CA GLN A 243 -10.65 10.10 12.80
C GLN A 243 -12.11 10.31 13.24
N ALA A 244 -12.36 11.19 14.21
CA ALA A 244 -13.71 11.63 14.61
C ALA A 244 -14.05 13.04 14.09
N ALA A 245 -13.22 13.61 13.21
CA ALA A 245 -13.43 14.92 12.60
C ALA A 245 -13.61 14.91 11.07
N THR A 246 -13.76 13.73 10.46
CA THR A 246 -14.41 13.63 9.14
C THR A 246 -15.75 12.95 9.37
N GLY A 247 -16.80 13.75 9.60
CA GLY A 247 -18.15 13.27 9.39
C GLY A 247 -18.19 12.57 8.03
N VAL A 248 -18.87 11.42 7.94
CA VAL A 248 -19.03 10.71 6.65
C VAL A 248 -19.44 11.75 5.62
N PRO A 249 -18.60 12.05 4.61
CA PRO A 249 -18.84 13.19 3.74
C PRO A 249 -20.22 13.03 3.12
N CYS A 250 -20.99 14.12 3.17
CA CYS A 250 -22.29 14.12 2.54
C CYS A 250 -22.09 13.97 1.04
N THR A 251 -22.64 12.90 0.48
CA THR A 251 -22.67 12.68 -0.95
C THR A 251 -24.10 12.62 -1.42
N ILE A 252 -24.35 13.14 -2.63
CA ILE A 252 -25.66 13.10 -3.27
C ILE A 252 -25.58 12.39 -4.61
N THR A 253 -26.58 11.55 -4.87
CA THR A 253 -26.72 10.77 -6.11
C THR A 253 -28.12 10.97 -6.67
N PRO A 254 -28.34 11.09 -7.99
CA PRO A 254 -29.70 11.19 -8.56
C PRO A 254 -30.62 10.08 -8.04
N SER A 255 -31.81 10.45 -7.59
CA SER A 255 -32.76 9.51 -6.97
C SER A 255 -33.44 8.58 -7.98
N GLY A 256 -33.26 8.84 -9.29
CA GLY A 256 -33.77 8.00 -10.36
C GLY A 256 -32.85 7.99 -11.58
N ASN A 257 -33.28 7.26 -12.62
CA ASN A 257 -32.54 7.12 -13.87
C ASN A 257 -32.76 8.31 -14.82
N PHE A 258 -32.51 9.53 -14.31
CA PHE A 258 -32.60 10.77 -15.08
C PHE A 258 -31.51 11.75 -14.66
N ASN A 259 -31.13 12.61 -15.61
CA ASN A 259 -30.15 13.65 -15.40
C ASN A 259 -30.68 14.72 -14.42
N VAL A 260 -29.85 15.12 -13.47
CA VAL A 260 -30.16 16.16 -12.48
C VAL A 260 -29.43 17.45 -12.82
N ASN A 261 -30.17 18.57 -12.88
CA ASN A 261 -29.58 19.87 -13.18
C ASN A 261 -28.80 20.40 -11.98
N ILE A 262 -27.55 20.80 -12.23
CA ILE A 262 -26.72 21.57 -11.30
C ILE A 262 -26.95 23.05 -11.60
N ARG A 263 -27.34 23.84 -10.61
CA ARG A 263 -27.72 25.25 -10.79
C ARG A 263 -26.68 26.19 -10.24
N SER A 264 -26.53 27.35 -10.88
CA SER A 264 -25.60 28.39 -10.43
C SER A 264 -25.94 28.99 -9.06
N THR A 265 -27.22 28.99 -8.67
CA THR A 265 -27.70 29.44 -7.36
C THR A 265 -28.80 28.48 -6.85
N PRO A 266 -29.18 28.50 -5.57
CA PRO A 266 -30.18 27.62 -4.99
C PRO A 266 -31.61 28.06 -5.35
N SER A 267 -31.91 28.11 -6.66
CA SER A 267 -33.19 28.55 -7.20
C SER A 267 -33.50 27.88 -8.52
N LEU A 268 -34.77 27.52 -8.73
CA LEU A 268 -35.23 26.98 -10.02
C LEU A 268 -35.19 28.00 -11.17
N GLY A 269 -35.11 29.29 -10.86
CA GLY A 269 -35.11 30.38 -11.85
C GLY A 269 -33.73 30.70 -12.44
N THR A 270 -32.65 30.09 -11.93
CA THR A 270 -31.29 30.43 -12.37
C THR A 270 -30.70 29.45 -13.37
N ASN A 271 -29.65 29.92 -14.05
CA ASN A 271 -28.93 29.18 -15.08
C ASN A 271 -28.45 27.82 -14.56
N ILE A 272 -28.55 26.83 -15.44
CA ILE A 272 -28.00 25.49 -15.24
C ILE A 272 -26.49 25.59 -15.49
N ALA A 273 -25.70 25.36 -14.44
CA ALA A 273 -24.24 25.36 -14.48
C ALA A 273 -23.68 24.02 -14.97
N GLY A 274 -24.45 22.93 -14.83
CA GLY A 274 -24.03 21.60 -15.25
C GLY A 274 -25.13 20.55 -15.07
N THR A 275 -24.74 19.28 -15.19
CA THR A 275 -25.67 18.16 -15.07
C THR A 275 -24.99 16.98 -14.38
N LEU A 276 -25.66 16.40 -13.39
CA LEU A 276 -25.27 15.17 -12.71
C LEU A 276 -25.97 13.98 -13.38
N LEU A 277 -25.19 13.01 -13.86
CA LEU A 277 -25.68 11.82 -14.55
C LEU A 277 -26.17 10.75 -13.56
N PRO A 278 -27.15 9.91 -13.94
CA PRO A 278 -27.62 8.81 -13.11
C PRO A 278 -26.49 7.89 -12.63
N GLY A 279 -26.53 7.51 -11.36
CA GLY A 279 -25.55 6.61 -10.74
C GLY A 279 -24.22 7.25 -10.33
N ASN A 280 -23.97 8.51 -10.71
CA ASN A 280 -22.81 9.25 -10.24
C ASN A 280 -23.14 10.01 -8.95
N SER A 281 -22.18 10.04 -8.02
CA SER A 281 -22.28 10.77 -6.76
C SER A 281 -21.36 11.99 -6.77
N LEU A 282 -21.74 13.04 -6.04
CA LEU A 282 -20.91 14.22 -5.80
C LEU A 282 -20.91 14.57 -4.31
N ASP A 283 -19.79 15.12 -3.86
CA ASP A 283 -19.62 15.62 -2.50
C ASP A 283 -20.35 16.96 -2.29
N VAL A 284 -20.85 17.14 -1.07
CA VAL A 284 -21.57 18.32 -0.62
C VAL A 284 -20.81 18.99 0.52
N ASP A 285 -20.55 20.28 0.38
CA ASP A 285 -19.81 21.10 1.35
C ASP A 285 -20.67 22.20 2.00
N GLY A 286 -21.96 22.30 1.63
CA GLY A 286 -22.89 23.26 2.23
C GLY A 286 -24.35 23.02 1.87
N GLN A 287 -25.24 23.71 2.56
CA GLN A 287 -26.67 23.66 2.33
C GLN A 287 -27.35 25.02 2.50
N THR A 288 -28.51 25.20 1.87
CA THR A 288 -29.42 26.30 2.20
C THR A 288 -30.87 25.87 1.97
N THR A 289 -31.83 26.61 2.53
CA THR A 289 -33.25 26.28 2.38
C THR A 289 -33.96 27.41 1.66
N ASP A 290 -34.67 27.08 0.58
CA ASP A 290 -35.42 28.08 -0.18
C ASP A 290 -36.76 28.47 0.49
N SER A 291 -37.45 29.46 -0.08
CA SER A 291 -38.74 29.95 0.43
C SER A 291 -39.86 28.90 0.39
N ASN A 292 -39.66 27.80 -0.34
CA ASN A 292 -40.60 26.69 -0.45
C ASN A 292 -40.20 25.52 0.46
N SER A 293 -39.26 25.72 1.39
CA SER A 293 -38.75 24.74 2.34
C SER A 293 -38.01 23.56 1.71
N PHE A 294 -37.50 23.70 0.48
CA PHE A 294 -36.59 22.72 -0.09
C PHE A 294 -35.15 23.03 0.32
N VAL A 295 -34.41 21.98 0.69
CA VAL A 295 -32.97 22.06 0.92
C VAL A 295 -32.26 22.04 -0.44
N TRP A 296 -31.24 22.86 -0.55
CA TRP A 296 -30.32 22.94 -1.68
C TRP A 296 -28.92 22.60 -1.20
N TRP A 297 -28.32 21.58 -1.81
CA TRP A 297 -26.98 21.10 -1.56
C TRP A 297 -25.98 21.84 -2.43
N HIS A 298 -24.97 22.47 -1.82
CA HIS A 298 -23.84 23.06 -2.51
C HIS A 298 -22.78 21.99 -2.76
N LEU A 299 -22.27 21.94 -3.99
CA LEU A 299 -21.30 20.95 -4.42
C LEU A 299 -19.88 21.42 -4.14
N THR A 300 -19.02 20.50 -3.69
CA THR A 300 -17.59 20.76 -3.48
C THR A 300 -16.96 21.38 -4.74
N ASN A 301 -15.99 22.27 -4.54
CA ASN A 301 -15.30 23.06 -5.58
C ASN A 301 -16.18 24.10 -6.30
N GLY A 302 -17.30 24.51 -5.70
CA GLY A 302 -18.12 25.61 -6.23
C GLY A 302 -18.89 25.27 -7.50
N SER A 303 -19.16 23.97 -7.71
CA SER A 303 -19.75 23.46 -8.95
C SER A 303 -21.24 23.80 -9.11
N GLY A 304 -21.88 24.35 -8.08
CA GLY A 304 -23.26 24.81 -8.08
C GLY A 304 -24.13 24.08 -7.06
N TRP A 305 -25.45 24.10 -7.29
CA TRP A 305 -26.47 23.72 -6.34
C TRP A 305 -27.43 22.67 -6.91
N ILE A 306 -27.79 21.68 -6.10
CA ILE A 306 -28.81 20.68 -6.43
C ILE A 306 -29.88 20.67 -5.34
N ARG A 307 -31.16 20.57 -5.71
CA ARG A 307 -32.27 20.52 -4.75
C ARG A 307 -32.47 19.10 -4.20
N SER A 308 -32.81 18.98 -2.93
CA SER A 308 -32.87 17.70 -2.22
C SER A 308 -33.89 16.71 -2.75
N ASP A 309 -34.97 17.15 -3.41
CA ASP A 309 -36.06 16.29 -3.89
C ASP A 309 -35.71 15.43 -5.12
N VAL A 310 -34.58 15.69 -5.77
CA VAL A 310 -34.13 14.98 -6.98
C VAL A 310 -32.89 14.10 -6.75
N VAL A 311 -32.42 13.99 -5.51
CA VAL A 311 -31.24 13.20 -5.13
C VAL A 311 -31.51 12.36 -3.88
N THR A 312 -30.70 11.33 -3.69
CA THR A 312 -30.59 10.55 -2.47
C THR A 312 -29.28 10.94 -1.78
N GLU A 313 -29.35 11.17 -0.48
CA GLU A 313 -28.24 11.53 0.38
C GLU A 313 -27.57 10.28 0.95
N THR A 314 -26.24 10.30 1.08
CA THR A 314 -25.46 9.26 1.76
C THR A 314 -24.39 9.94 2.61
N GLY A 315 -24.29 9.55 3.89
CA GLY A 315 -23.42 10.19 4.87
C GLY A 315 -24.16 11.14 5.79
N ASP A 316 -23.44 12.10 6.38
CA ASP A 316 -23.96 13.02 7.40
C ASP A 316 -24.34 14.39 6.80
N CYS A 317 -25.33 14.40 5.91
CA CYS A 317 -25.76 15.61 5.20
C CYS A 317 -26.39 16.67 6.12
N GLY A 318 -26.97 16.26 7.25
CA GLY A 318 -27.62 17.16 8.20
C GLY A 318 -26.66 18.10 8.93
N THR A 319 -25.35 17.78 8.97
CA THR A 319 -24.32 18.59 9.64
C THR A 319 -23.56 19.51 8.69
N THR A 320 -23.87 19.50 7.39
CA THR A 320 -23.24 20.39 6.41
C THR A 320 -23.54 21.87 6.73
N PRO A 321 -22.57 22.78 6.57
CA PRO A 321 -22.74 24.21 6.90
C PRO A 321 -23.90 24.87 6.15
N THR A 322 -24.70 25.69 6.84
CA THR A 322 -25.69 26.54 6.16
C THR A 322 -25.00 27.73 5.48
N MET A 323 -25.24 27.88 4.18
CA MET A 323 -24.71 28.95 3.35
C MET A 323 -25.81 29.97 3.02
N SER A 324 -25.40 31.24 2.88
CA SER A 324 -26.27 32.28 2.34
C SER A 324 -26.54 32.02 0.86
N ALA A 325 -27.81 32.06 0.47
CA ALA A 325 -28.25 32.02 -0.92
C ALA A 325 -27.73 33.21 -1.74
#